data_AF-A0A318VRS9-F1
#
_entry.id   AF-A0A318VRS9-F1
#
_cell.length_a   1.000
_cell.length_b   1.000
_cell.length_c   1.000
_cell.angle_alpha   90.00
_cell.angle_beta   90.00
_cell.angle_gamma   90.00
#
_symmetry.space_group_name_H-M   'P 1'
#
loop_
_entity.id
_entity.type
_entity.pdbx_description
1 polymer ?
#
loop_
_entity_poly.entity_id
_entity_poly.type
_entity_poly.pdbx_seq_one_letter_code
_entity_poly.pdbx_strand_id
1 'polypeptide(L)'
;MLSPKGREEIQRLLEGGLVEDWAEAETTLRNVTRMLLTTRPDLLRLYFEPQAWREITSWPQKKAANAIIAALRTGVVDALGRPEIVNRDQARFYLLCFQDDLTERVDHWCRDHPEECPRRAARERRGLDHDHDADT
;
A
#
# COMPACT_ATOMS: atom_id res chain seq x y z
N MET A 1 7.19 7.49 11.61
CA MET A 1 7.79 6.54 10.64
C MET A 1 8.33 7.29 9.43
N LEU A 2 7.47 8.00 8.69
CA LEU A 2 7.90 8.95 7.66
C LEU A 2 8.45 10.23 8.31
N SER A 3 9.47 10.81 7.68
CA SER A 3 10.02 12.12 8.08
C SER A 3 9.13 13.27 7.60
N PRO A 4 9.26 14.49 8.15
CA PRO A 4 8.57 15.68 7.62
C PRO A 4 8.82 15.86 6.12
N LYS A 5 10.08 15.75 5.70
CA LYS A 5 10.45 15.81 4.27
C LYS A 5 9.77 14.70 3.46
N GLY A 6 9.73 13.47 3.97
CA GLY A 6 9.04 12.37 3.29
C GLY A 6 7.55 12.64 3.08
N ARG A 7 6.89 13.27 4.05
CA ARG A 7 5.50 13.71 3.92
C ARG A 7 5.34 14.82 2.88
N GLU A 8 6.26 15.79 2.86
CA GLU A 8 6.27 16.85 1.84
C GLU A 8 6.47 16.28 0.42
N GLU A 9 7.39 15.34 0.23
CA GLU A 9 7.58 14.72 -1.09
C GLU A 9 6.35 13.93 -1.53
N ILE A 10 5.69 13.21 -0.61
CA ILE A 10 4.41 12.54 -0.91
C ILE A 10 3.35 13.56 -1.32
N GLN A 11 3.24 14.69 -0.61
CA GLN A 11 2.32 15.76 -0.96
C GLN A 11 2.58 16.28 -2.39
N ARG A 12 3.85 16.51 -2.76
CA ARG A 12 4.21 16.93 -4.13
C ARG A 12 3.88 15.88 -5.18
N LEU A 13 4.07 14.59 -4.87
CA LEU A 13 3.67 13.52 -5.77
C LEU A 13 2.16 13.52 -6.01
N LEU A 14 1.37 13.79 -4.97
CA LEU A 14 -0.09 13.92 -5.09
C LEU A 14 -0.50 15.14 -5.91
N GLU A 15 0.13 16.29 -5.69
CA GLU A 15 -0.07 17.49 -6.52
C GLU A 15 0.30 17.26 -8.00
N GLY A 16 1.24 16.34 -8.26
CA GLY A 16 1.62 15.90 -9.60
C GLY A 16 0.74 14.81 -10.22
N GLY A 17 -0.40 14.45 -9.60
CA GLY A 17 -1.37 13.49 -10.16
C GLY A 17 -1.11 12.02 -9.82
N LEU A 18 -0.35 11.71 -8.75
CA LEU A 18 -0.08 10.31 -8.37
C LEU A 18 -1.36 9.48 -8.14
N VAL A 19 -2.45 10.09 -7.67
CA VAL A 19 -3.71 9.40 -7.35
C VAL A 19 -4.86 10.01 -8.15
N GLU A 20 -4.89 9.70 -9.44
CA GLU A 20 -6.08 9.81 -10.28
C GLU A 20 -6.85 8.48 -10.31
N ASP A 21 -6.13 7.36 -10.23
CA ASP A 21 -6.63 6.00 -10.13
C ASP A 21 -5.89 5.23 -9.02
N TRP A 22 -6.62 4.55 -8.13
CA TRP A 22 -6.03 3.85 -6.98
C TRP A 22 -5.22 2.60 -7.35
N ALA A 23 -5.62 1.89 -8.41
CA ALA A 23 -4.91 0.71 -8.89
C ALA A 23 -3.59 1.09 -9.59
N GLU A 24 -3.62 2.17 -10.37
CA GLU A 24 -2.44 2.76 -10.99
C GLU A 24 -1.51 3.32 -9.92
N ALA A 25 -2.02 4.09 -8.95
CA ALA A 25 -1.23 4.61 -7.83
C ALA A 25 -0.51 3.49 -7.06
N GLU A 26 -1.19 2.36 -6.78
CA GLU A 26 -0.54 1.21 -6.15
C GLU A 26 0.61 0.66 -7.01
N THR A 27 0.35 0.47 -8.30
CA THR A 27 1.32 -0.12 -9.23
C THR A 27 2.53 0.79 -9.37
N THR A 28 2.31 2.10 -9.54
CA THR A 28 3.34 3.12 -9.64
C THR A 28 4.18 3.18 -8.36
N LEU A 29 3.54 3.32 -7.18
CA LEU A 29 4.26 3.35 -5.90
C LEU A 29 5.10 2.09 -5.69
N ARG A 30 4.54 0.91 -5.99
CA ARG A 30 5.26 -0.36 -5.85
C ARG A 30 6.47 -0.42 -6.78
N ASN A 31 6.32 -0.04 -8.04
CA ASN A 31 7.38 -0.12 -9.04
C ASN A 31 8.50 0.89 -8.75
N VAL A 32 8.14 2.15 -8.47
CA VAL A 32 9.09 3.21 -8.12
C VAL A 32 9.83 2.85 -6.84
N THR A 33 9.13 2.38 -5.80
CA THR A 33 9.79 2.00 -4.54
C THR A 33 10.77 0.85 -4.75
N ARG A 34 10.40 -0.19 -5.52
CA ARG A 34 11.30 -1.31 -5.84
C ARG A 34 12.52 -0.87 -6.64
N MET A 35 12.31 -0.02 -7.64
CA MET A 35 13.39 0.57 -8.42
C MET A 35 14.34 1.35 -7.51
N LEU A 36 13.83 2.28 -6.69
CA LEU A 36 14.63 3.09 -5.77
C LEU A 36 15.38 2.24 -4.75
N LEU A 37 14.75 1.20 -4.18
CA LEU A 37 15.43 0.27 -3.28
C LEU A 37 16.65 -0.40 -3.92
N THR A 38 16.62 -0.60 -5.23
CA THR A 38 17.69 -1.28 -5.98
C THR A 38 18.75 -0.30 -6.49
N THR A 39 18.33 0.86 -7.00
CA THR A 39 19.22 1.79 -7.71
C THR A 39 19.68 2.97 -6.85
N ARG A 40 18.80 3.50 -5.99
CA ARG A 40 19.00 4.73 -5.21
C ARG A 40 18.35 4.66 -3.82
N PRO A 41 18.78 3.71 -2.95
CA PRO A 41 18.22 3.58 -1.61
C PRO A 41 18.51 4.80 -0.73
N ASP A 42 19.54 5.58 -1.08
CA ASP A 42 19.86 6.87 -0.47
C ASP A 42 18.73 7.89 -0.61
N LEU A 43 18.04 7.94 -1.75
CA LEU A 43 16.89 8.82 -1.96
C LEU A 43 15.71 8.37 -1.12
N LEU A 44 15.46 7.06 -1.08
CA LEU A 44 14.36 6.49 -0.32
C LEU A 44 14.53 6.70 1.19
N ARG A 45 15.77 6.63 1.69
CA ARG A 45 16.11 6.92 3.08
C ARG A 45 15.61 8.29 3.53
N LEU A 46 15.59 9.30 2.65
CA LEU A 46 15.14 10.66 2.99
C LEU A 46 13.66 10.74 3.36
N TYR A 47 12.85 9.75 2.93
CA TYR A 47 11.42 9.69 3.25
C TYR A 47 11.13 9.23 4.68
N PHE A 48 12.13 8.69 5.38
CA PHE A 48 11.97 8.05 6.67
C PHE A 48 12.73 8.78 7.76
N GLU A 49 12.22 8.70 8.98
CA GLU A 49 12.99 9.10 10.16
C GLU A 49 14.26 8.24 10.28
N PRO A 50 15.42 8.80 10.68
CA PRO A 50 16.68 8.05 10.72
C PRO A 50 16.63 6.78 11.56
N GLN A 51 15.85 6.79 12.64
CA GLN A 51 15.65 5.60 13.48
C GLN A 51 14.76 4.55 12.79
N ALA A 52 13.63 4.97 12.21
CA ALA A 52 12.74 4.07 11.49
C ALA A 52 13.43 3.41 10.30
N TRP A 53 14.24 4.17 9.54
CA TRP A 53 15.03 3.62 8.44
C TRP A 53 15.99 2.53 8.91
N ARG A 54 16.76 2.80 9.97
CA ARG A 54 17.71 1.81 10.54
C ARG A 54 17.00 0.55 11.02
N GLU A 55 15.85 0.71 11.67
CA GLU A 55 15.06 -0.43 12.16
C GLU A 55 14.53 -1.26 11.00
N ILE A 56 13.84 -0.65 10.03
CA ILE A 56 13.25 -1.37 8.90
C ILE A 56 14.32 -2.08 8.07
N THR A 57 15.45 -1.43 7.82
CA THR A 57 16.55 -2.03 7.01
C THR A 57 17.36 -3.09 7.74
N SER A 58 17.15 -3.28 9.05
CA SER A 58 17.72 -4.41 9.80
C SER A 58 16.95 -5.73 9.58
N TRP A 59 15.75 -5.66 9.01
CA TRP A 59 14.90 -6.83 8.76
C TRP A 59 15.33 -7.59 7.51
N PRO A 60 14.86 -8.85 7.33
CA PRO A 60 15.04 -9.56 6.07
C PRO A 60 14.56 -8.72 4.88
N GLN A 61 15.31 -8.73 3.78
CA GLN A 61 15.11 -7.84 2.63
C GLN A 61 13.65 -7.75 2.15
N LYS A 62 12.97 -8.89 2.01
CA LYS A 62 11.56 -8.95 1.59
C LYS A 62 10.63 -8.27 2.60
N LYS A 63 10.88 -8.45 3.90
CA LYS A 63 10.11 -7.82 4.99
C LYS A 63 10.35 -6.31 5.01
N ALA A 64 11.61 -5.89 4.90
CA ALA A 64 11.98 -4.48 4.83
C ALA A 64 11.30 -3.77 3.65
N ALA A 65 11.38 -4.36 2.44
CA ALA A 65 10.76 -3.80 1.25
C ALA A 65 9.22 -3.65 1.40
N ASN A 66 8.56 -4.67 1.95
CA ASN A 66 7.12 -4.60 2.19
C ASN A 66 6.75 -3.51 3.20
N ALA A 67 7.54 -3.36 4.28
CA ALA A 67 7.31 -2.34 5.29
C ALA A 67 7.50 -0.92 4.74
N ILE A 68 8.53 -0.70 3.93
CA ILE A 68 8.77 0.58 3.25
C ILE A 68 7.59 0.93 2.33
N ILE A 69 7.14 0.00 1.49
CA ILE A 69 6.01 0.24 0.58
C ILE A 69 4.73 0.52 1.39
N ALA A 70 4.46 -0.24 2.44
CA ALA A 70 3.29 -0.03 3.30
C ALA A 70 3.31 1.34 3.99
N ALA A 71 4.48 1.78 4.46
CA ALA A 71 4.65 3.10 5.06
C ALA A 71 4.37 4.23 4.06
N LEU A 72 4.86 4.10 2.82
CA LEU A 72 4.62 5.09 1.77
C LEU A 72 3.13 5.14 1.38
N ARG A 73 2.46 3.99 1.27
CA ARG A 73 1.01 3.93 1.06
C ARG A 73 0.24 4.61 2.18
N THR A 74 0.62 4.36 3.42
CA THR A 74 0.04 5.02 4.59
C THR A 74 0.22 6.53 4.50
N GLY A 75 1.41 7.00 4.11
CA GLY A 75 1.67 8.42 3.87
C GLY A 75 0.77 9.04 2.81
N VAL A 76 0.50 8.33 1.70
CA VAL A 76 -0.44 8.77 0.67
C VAL A 76 -1.86 8.89 1.22
N VAL A 77 -2.33 7.89 1.95
CA VAL A 77 -3.67 7.89 2.55
C VAL A 77 -3.82 9.01 3.59
N ASP A 78 -2.80 9.22 4.42
CA ASP A 78 -2.77 10.30 5.42
C ASP A 78 -2.76 11.69 4.76
N ALA A 79 -1.96 11.88 3.72
CA ALA A 79 -1.85 13.16 3.01
C ALA A 79 -3.16 13.56 2.31
N LEU A 80 -3.92 12.58 1.80
CA LEU A 80 -5.25 12.79 1.23
C LEU A 80 -6.35 12.98 2.29
N GLY A 81 -6.02 12.98 3.59
CA GLY A 81 -6.99 13.12 4.67
C GLY A 81 -7.85 11.87 4.88
N ARG A 82 -7.38 10.70 4.44
CA ARG A 82 -8.05 9.40 4.59
C ARG A 82 -9.48 9.42 4.03
N PRO A 83 -9.65 9.65 2.71
CA PRO A 83 -10.97 9.76 2.09
C PRO A 83 -11.84 8.53 2.34
N GLU A 84 -13.16 8.71 2.27
CA GLU A 84 -14.11 7.61 2.32
C GLU A 84 -13.86 6.63 1.17
N ILE A 85 -14.08 5.33 1.43
CA ILE A 85 -13.87 4.29 0.43
C ILE A 85 -15.05 4.30 -0.52
N VAL A 86 -14.79 4.56 -1.81
CA VAL A 86 -15.84 4.63 -2.84
C VAL A 86 -15.77 3.49 -3.85
N ASN A 87 -14.67 2.72 -3.86
CA ASN A 87 -14.51 1.59 -4.76
C ASN A 87 -13.55 0.53 -4.20
N ARG A 88 -13.54 -0.63 -4.87
CA ARG A 88 -12.72 -1.80 -4.53
C ARG A 88 -11.22 -1.54 -4.54
N ASP A 89 -10.71 -0.77 -5.49
CA ASP A 89 -9.25 -0.57 -5.63
C ASP A 89 -8.70 0.30 -4.49
N GLN A 90 -9.45 1.31 -4.08
CA GLN A 90 -9.17 2.08 -2.87
C GLN A 90 -9.23 1.19 -1.62
N ALA A 91 -10.25 0.35 -1.48
CA ALA A 91 -10.38 -0.59 -0.36
C ALA A 91 -9.16 -1.53 -0.28
N ARG A 92 -8.72 -2.04 -1.44
CA ARG A 92 -7.52 -2.87 -1.54
C ARG A 92 -6.26 -2.09 -1.18
N PHE A 93 -6.11 -0.85 -1.63
CA PHE A 93 -4.99 0.02 -1.28
C PHE A 93 -4.89 0.22 0.24
N TYR A 94 -6.03 0.41 0.92
CA TYR A 94 -6.11 0.60 2.37
C TYR A 94 -5.64 -0.65 3.13
N LEU A 95 -6.08 -1.84 2.71
CA LEU A 95 -5.60 -3.10 3.31
C LEU A 95 -4.09 -3.28 3.20
N LEU A 96 -3.49 -2.78 2.11
CA LEU A 96 -2.05 -2.87 1.85
C LEU A 96 -1.20 -1.88 2.68
N CYS A 97 -1.84 -1.03 3.49
CA CYS A 97 -1.18 -0.15 4.45
C CYS A 97 -0.86 -0.87 5.78
N PHE A 98 -1.51 -2.01 6.07
CA PHE A 98 -1.38 -2.75 7.33
C PHE A 98 -1.57 -1.86 8.57
N GLN A 99 -2.59 -1.00 8.54
CA GLN A 99 -3.05 -0.22 9.69
C GLN A 99 -4.40 -0.75 10.15
N ASP A 100 -4.59 -0.93 11.46
CA ASP A 100 -5.80 -1.54 12.01
C ASP A 100 -7.04 -0.67 11.74
N ASP A 101 -6.92 0.64 11.88
CA ASP A 101 -8.03 1.58 11.62
C ASP A 101 -8.46 1.61 10.15
N LEU A 102 -7.51 1.55 9.21
CA LEU A 102 -7.82 1.43 7.78
C LEU A 102 -8.44 0.07 7.46
N THR A 103 -8.02 -0.97 8.16
CA THR A 103 -8.60 -2.31 8.04
C THR A 103 -10.06 -2.32 8.49
N GLU A 104 -10.36 -1.72 9.64
CA GLU A 104 -11.73 -1.59 10.15
C GLU A 104 -12.65 -0.81 9.20
N ARG A 105 -12.13 0.25 8.57
CA ARG A 105 -12.86 1.00 7.53
C ARG A 105 -13.20 0.14 6.31
N VAL A 106 -12.25 -0.68 5.85
CA VAL A 106 -12.50 -1.61 4.75
C VAL A 106 -13.53 -2.67 5.16
N ASP A 107 -13.44 -3.18 6.39
CA ASP A 107 -14.41 -4.16 6.90
C ASP A 107 -15.82 -3.57 7.01
N HIS A 108 -15.95 -2.30 7.40
CA HIS A 108 -17.22 -1.59 7.33
C HIS A 108 -17.75 -1.50 5.89
N TRP A 109 -16.94 -0.97 4.97
CA TRP A 109 -17.34 -0.81 3.57
C TRP A 109 -17.71 -2.15 2.91
N CYS A 110 -17.01 -3.23 3.22
CA CYS A 110 -17.30 -4.58 2.73
C CYS A 110 -18.66 -5.12 3.22
N ARG A 111 -19.18 -4.68 4.36
CA ARG A 111 -20.54 -5.06 4.80
C ARG A 111 -21.61 -4.41 3.93
N ASP A 112 -21.35 -3.17 3.49
CA ASP A 112 -22.26 -2.42 2.63
C ASP A 112 -22.12 -2.84 1.15
N HIS A 113 -20.93 -3.29 0.74
CA HIS A 113 -20.58 -3.65 -0.65
C HIS A 113 -19.98 -5.08 -0.73
N PRO A 114 -20.75 -6.13 -0.43
CA PRO A 114 -20.22 -7.50 -0.29
C PRO A 114 -19.69 -8.11 -1.59
N GLU A 115 -20.15 -7.66 -2.75
CA GLU A 115 -19.70 -8.14 -4.07
C GLU A 115 -18.38 -7.49 -4.49
N GLU A 116 -18.12 -6.26 -4.03
CA GLU A 116 -16.92 -5.51 -4.36
C GLU A 116 -15.80 -5.68 -3.31
N CYS A 117 -16.08 -6.42 -2.23
CA CYS A 117 -15.14 -6.60 -1.15
C CYS A 117 -13.82 -7.28 -1.62
N PRO A 118 -12.65 -6.61 -1.48
CA PRO A 118 -11.38 -7.14 -2.01
C PRO A 118 -10.93 -8.45 -1.35
N ARG A 119 -11.37 -8.72 -0.11
CA ARG A 119 -11.08 -9.98 0.61
C ARG A 119 -11.82 -11.18 0.01
N ARG A 120 -13.05 -10.98 -0.47
CA ARG A 120 -13.88 -12.05 -1.05
C ARG A 120 -13.36 -12.48 -2.40
N ALA A 121 -13.05 -11.53 -3.27
CA ALA A 121 -12.48 -11.84 -4.58
C ALA A 121 -11.08 -12.50 -4.51
N ALA A 122 -10.28 -12.20 -3.46
CA ALA A 122 -9.03 -12.93 -3.21
C ALA A 122 -9.26 -14.40 -2.81
N ARG A 123 -10.35 -14.67 -2.07
CA ARG A 123 -10.76 -16.02 -1.69
C ARG A 123 -11.33 -16.79 -2.88
N GLU A 124 -12.12 -16.14 -3.74
CA GLU A 124 -12.66 -16.73 -4.96
C GLU A 124 -11.54 -17.08 -5.96
N ARG A 125 -10.54 -16.21 -6.15
CA ARG A 125 -9.36 -16.53 -6.96
C ARG A 125 -8.58 -17.74 -6.42
N ARG A 126 -8.36 -17.83 -5.10
CA ARG A 126 -7.72 -19.01 -4.49
C ARG A 126 -8.57 -20.28 -4.54
N GLY A 127 -9.90 -20.16 -4.58
CA GLY A 127 -10.80 -21.30 -4.76
C GLY A 127 -10.74 -21.84 -6.18
N LEU A 128 -10.74 -20.94 -7.18
CA LEU A 128 -10.59 -21.30 -8.59
C LEU A 128 -9.22 -21.92 -8.91
N ASP A 129 -8.15 -21.49 -8.24
CA ASP A 129 -6.82 -22.07 -8.39
C ASP A 129 -6.70 -23.47 -7.72
N HIS A 130 -7.56 -23.81 -6.75
CA HIS A 130 -7.51 -25.12 -6.07
C HIS A 130 -8.34 -26.21 -6.75
N ASP A 131 -9.38 -25.83 -7.50
CA ASP A 131 -10.22 -26.79 -8.23
C ASP A 131 -9.61 -27.22 -9.58
N HIS A 132 -8.48 -26.63 -10.00
CA HIS A 132 -7.77 -27.02 -11.24
C HIS A 132 -6.66 -28.07 -11.03
N ASP A 133 -6.31 -28.40 -9.78
CA ASP A 133 -5.26 -29.38 -9.45
C ASP A 133 -5.83 -30.73 -8.94
N ALA A 134 -7.15 -30.96 -9.06
CA ALA A 134 -7.82 -32.16 -8.57
C ALA A 134 -8.25 -33.17 -9.66
N ASP A 135 -7.80 -32.99 -10.90
CA ASP A 135 -7.96 -33.98 -11.98
C ASP A 135 -6.61 -34.20 -12.70
N THR A 136 -5.76 -35.06 -12.13
CA THR A 136 -4.75 -35.81 -12.89
C THR A 136 -4.43 -37.15 -12.24
#